data_AF-A0A382YDE4-F1
#
_entry.id   AF-A0A382YDE4-F1
#
_cell.length_a   1.000
_cell.length_b   1.000
_cell.length_c   1.000
_cell.angle_alpha   90.00
_cell.angle_beta   90.00
_cell.angle_gamma   90.00
#
_symmetry.space_group_name_H-M   'P 1'
#
loop_
_entity.id
_entity.type
_entity.pdbx_description
1 polymer ?
#
loop_
_entity_poly.entity_id
_entity_poly.type
_entity_poly.pdbx_seq_one_letter_code
_entity_poly.pdbx_strand_id
1 'polypeptide(L)'
;YLDSGTLTPLLKRLEKQGLVERKRSVQDDRTVENFLTEEGKLLKEQAVGIPTEVVCNAQLEDEHLSELKTQLHELLDKLLIYHGVVTPPTPPKG
;
A
#
# COMPACT_ATOMS: atom_id res chain seq x y z
N TYR A 1 -6.26 -1.28 -6.65
CA TYR A 1 -7.21 -1.53 -5.55
C TYR A 1 -7.14 -3.02 -5.23
N LEU A 2 -7.18 -3.42 -3.95
CA LEU A 2 -7.25 -4.84 -3.57
C LEU A 2 -8.64 -5.12 -3.02
N ASP A 3 -9.29 -6.14 -3.56
CA ASP A 3 -10.64 -6.50 -3.13
C ASP A 3 -10.63 -7.07 -1.70
N SER A 4 -11.77 -6.93 -1.02
CA SER A 4 -11.98 -7.43 0.34
C SER A 4 -11.75 -8.94 0.47
N GLY A 5 -12.03 -9.70 -0.60
CA GLY A 5 -11.78 -11.14 -0.69
C GLY A 5 -10.30 -11.51 -0.62
N THR A 6 -9.42 -10.64 -1.10
CA THR A 6 -7.95 -10.82 -1.08
C THR A 6 -7.33 -10.27 0.20
N LEU A 7 -7.88 -9.17 0.73
CA LEU A 7 -7.39 -8.54 1.96
C LEU A 7 -7.73 -9.35 3.21
N THR A 8 -8.90 -10.00 3.26
CA THR A 8 -9.35 -10.72 4.45
C THR A 8 -8.39 -11.85 4.88
N PRO A 9 -7.93 -12.74 3.97
CA PRO A 9 -6.94 -13.76 4.32
C PRO A 9 -5.58 -13.18 4.73
N LEU A 10 -5.14 -12.11 4.05
CA LEU A 10 -3.88 -11.43 4.36
C LEU A 10 -3.89 -10.83 5.77
N LEU A 11 -4.92 -10.05 6.09
CA LEU A 11 -5.05 -9.38 7.39
C LEU A 11 -5.20 -10.40 8.53
N LYS A 12 -5.95 -11.49 8.34
CA LYS A 12 -6.01 -12.59 9.31
C LYS A 12 -4.65 -13.24 9.55
N ARG A 13 -3.81 -13.36 8.53
CA ARG A 13 -2.46 -13.91 8.65
C ARG A 13 -1.54 -12.97 9.42
N LEU A 14 -1.57 -11.68 9.13
CA LEU A 14 -0.78 -10.66 9.83
C LEU A 14 -1.19 -10.52 11.30
N GLU A 15 -2.49 -10.66 11.60
CA GLU A 15 -3.02 -10.71 12.96
C GLU A 15 -2.52 -11.94 13.73
N LYS A 16 -2.54 -13.13 13.12
CA LYS A 16 -1.96 -14.34 13.73
C LYS A 16 -0.46 -14.25 13.99
N GLN A 17 0.26 -13.44 13.22
CA GLN A 17 1.69 -13.19 13.40
C GLN A 17 1.97 -12.09 14.45
N GLY A 18 0.92 -11.48 15.03
CA GLY A 18 1.07 -10.42 16.02
C GLY A 18 1.56 -9.10 15.46
N LEU A 19 1.44 -8.87 14.14
CA LEU A 19 1.92 -7.64 13.47
C LEU A 19 0.81 -6.59 13.31
N VAL A 20 -0.44 -7.05 13.30
CA VAL A 20 -1.64 -6.21 13.14
C VAL A 20 -2.67 -6.61 14.18
N GLU A 21 -3.33 -5.62 14.78
CA GLU A 21 -4.50 -5.81 15.64
C GLU A 21 -5.76 -5.36 14.87
N ARG A 22 -6.85 -6.13 14.99
CA ARG A 22 -8.11 -5.84 14.29
C ARG A 22 -9.22 -5.60 15.31
N LYS A 23 -9.85 -4.43 15.24
CA LYS A 23 -10.94 -4.03 16.14
C LYS A 23 -12.19 -3.75 15.34
N ARG A 24 -13.35 -4.18 15.85
CA ARG A 24 -14.62 -3.68 15.32
C ARG A 24 -14.75 -2.22 15.71
N SER A 25 -15.15 -1.38 14.76
CA SER A 25 -15.40 0.02 15.05
C SER A 25 -16.56 0.14 16.04
N VAL A 26 -16.43 1.09 16.97
CA VAL A 26 -17.48 1.42 17.94
C VAL A 26 -18.58 2.26 17.29
N GLN A 27 -18.25 2.92 16.17
CA GLN A 27 -19.16 3.82 15.44
C GLN A 27 -20.03 3.06 14.44
N ASP A 28 -19.53 1.94 13.90
CA ASP A 28 -20.24 1.06 12.97
C ASP A 28 -19.74 -0.39 13.11
N ASP A 29 -20.62 -1.28 13.55
CA ASP A 29 -20.30 -2.69 13.83
C ASP A 29 -19.94 -3.51 12.57
N ARG A 30 -20.25 -2.96 11.39
CA ARG A 30 -19.92 -3.51 10.08
C ARG A 30 -18.47 -3.21 9.67
N THR A 31 -17.85 -2.24 10.33
CA THR A 31 -16.50 -1.78 9.99
C THR A 31 -15.46 -2.44 10.90
N VAL A 32 -14.35 -2.88 10.31
CA VAL A 32 -13.19 -3.41 11.02
C VAL A 32 -12.01 -2.49 10.76
N GLU A 33 -11.47 -1.93 11.83
CA GLU A 33 -10.27 -1.10 11.83
C GLU A 33 -9.05 -1.98 12.08
N ASN A 34 -7.95 -1.69 11.39
CA ASN A 34 -6.71 -2.45 11.49
C ASN A 34 -5.61 -1.50 11.99
N PHE A 35 -4.86 -1.94 12.99
CA PHE A 35 -3.80 -1.17 13.64
C PHE A 35 -2.49 -1.96 13.61
N LEU A 36 -1.35 -1.29 13.48
CA LEU A 36 -0.06 -1.96 13.71
C LEU A 36 0.12 -2.17 15.21
N THR A 37 0.62 -3.35 15.58
CA THR A 37 1.15 -3.61 16.93
C THR A 37 2.53 -2.97 17.09
N GLU A 38 3.09 -3.00 18.30
CA GLU A 38 4.46 -2.54 18.51
C GLU A 38 5.47 -3.42 17.75
N GLU A 39 5.26 -4.73 17.73
CA GLU A 39 6.04 -5.68 16.92
C GLU A 39 5.92 -5.37 15.42
N GLY A 40 4.71 -5.02 14.96
CA GLY A 40 4.46 -4.62 13.57
C GLY A 40 5.18 -3.33 13.19
N LYS A 41 5.29 -2.37 14.12
CA LYS A 41 6.08 -1.15 13.91
C LYS A 41 7.59 -1.43 13.87
N LEU A 42 8.09 -2.25 14.80
CA LEU A 42 9.51 -2.62 14.87
C LEU A 42 9.98 -3.41 13.65
N LEU A 43 9.09 -4.18 13.01
CA LEU A 43 9.40 -4.89 11.77
C LEU A 43 9.87 -3.94 10.65
N LYS A 44 9.43 -2.67 10.68
CA LYS A 44 9.91 -1.65 9.73
C LYS A 44 11.43 -1.52 9.77
N GLU A 45 12.04 -1.54 10.96
CA GLU A 45 13.49 -1.38 11.14
C GLU A 45 14.26 -2.54 10.49
N GLN A 46 13.74 -3.75 10.60
CA GLN A 46 14.31 -4.94 9.97
C GLN A 46 14.20 -4.89 8.44
N ALA A 47 13.19 -4.19 7.92
CA ALA A 47 12.89 -4.12 6.50
C ALA A 47 13.58 -2.94 5.77
N VAL A 48 14.27 -2.03 6.48
CA VAL A 48 14.85 -0.81 5.88
C VAL A 48 15.84 -1.10 4.75
N GLY A 49 16.58 -2.21 4.82
CA GLY A 49 17.56 -2.59 3.79
C GLY A 49 16.97 -3.19 2.51
N ILE A 50 15.74 -3.71 2.58
CA ILE A 50 15.12 -4.47 1.48
C ILE A 50 15.02 -3.63 0.19
N PRO A 51 14.55 -2.36 0.20
CA PRO A 51 14.48 -1.56 -1.01
C PRO A 51 15.85 -1.41 -1.71
N THR A 52 16.90 -1.17 -0.94
CA THR A 52 18.26 -1.05 -1.48
C THR A 52 18.73 -2.35 -2.13
N GLU A 53 18.52 -3.49 -1.46
CA GLU A 53 18.88 -4.79 -2.03
C GLU A 53 18.13 -5.09 -3.33
N VAL A 54 16.84 -4.74 -3.40
CA VAL A 54 16.03 -4.92 -4.62
C VAL A 54 16.59 -4.07 -5.76
N VAL A 55 16.95 -2.81 -5.51
CA VAL A 55 17.53 -1.92 -6.53
C VAL A 55 18.89 -2.43 -7.00
N CYS A 56 19.78 -2.81 -6.09
CA CYS A 56 21.08 -3.37 -6.45
C CYS A 56 20.96 -4.61 -7.33
N ASN A 57 19.98 -5.47 -7.06
CA ASN A 57 19.72 -6.68 -7.85
C ASN A 57 19.05 -6.40 -9.20
N ALA A 58 18.35 -5.28 -9.35
CA ALA A 58 17.69 -4.91 -10.59
C ALA A 58 18.68 -4.49 -11.70
N GLN A 59 19.94 -4.19 -11.35
CA GLN A 59 20.99 -3.78 -12.30
C GLN A 59 20.59 -2.59 -13.19
N LEU A 60 19.79 -1.68 -12.63
CA LEU A 60 19.37 -0.44 -13.29
C LEU A 60 20.11 0.73 -12.66
N GLU A 61 20.43 1.74 -13.47
CA GLU A 61 20.90 3.02 -12.97
C GLU A 61 19.76 3.75 -12.24
N ASP A 62 20.08 4.48 -11.18
CA ASP A 62 19.10 5.15 -10.31
C ASP A 62 18.18 6.11 -11.09
N GLU A 63 18.72 6.81 -12.08
CA GLU A 63 17.97 7.76 -12.92
C GLU A 63 16.92 7.05 -13.78
N HIS A 64 17.33 5.98 -14.48
CA HIS A 64 16.44 5.15 -15.29
C HIS A 64 15.34 4.49 -14.46
N LEU A 65 15.67 4.01 -13.25
CA LEU A 65 14.69 3.43 -12.33
C LEU A 65 13.65 4.47 -11.88
N SER A 66 14.09 5.68 -11.57
CA SER A 66 13.23 6.79 -11.16
C SER A 66 12.27 7.22 -12.28
N GLU A 67 12.78 7.30 -13.52
CA GLU A 67 11.96 7.64 -14.69
C GLU A 67 10.90 6.56 -14.94
N LEU A 68 11.30 5.29 -14.97
CA LEU A 68 10.37 4.17 -15.15
C LEU A 68 9.29 4.16 -14.07
N LYS A 69 9.67 4.34 -12.81
CA LYS A 69 8.72 4.43 -11.68
C LYS A 69 7.70 5.54 -11.90
N THR A 70 8.13 6.69 -12.41
CA THR A 70 7.25 7.83 -12.68
C THR A 70 6.25 7.49 -13.78
N GLN A 71 6.72 6.95 -14.91
CA GLN A 71 5.87 6.53 -16.04
C GLN A 71 4.85 5.45 -15.63
N LEU A 72 5.25 4.49 -14.79
CA LEU A 72 4.34 3.47 -14.27
C LEU A 72 3.24 4.03 -13.37
N HIS A 73 3.57 5.02 -12.52
CA HIS A 73 2.55 5.70 -11.71
C HIS A 73 1.58 6.48 -12.58
N GLU A 74 2.06 7.23 -13.57
CA GLU A 74 1.18 7.97 -14.49
C GLU A 74 0.23 7.03 -15.25
N LEU A 75 0.73 5.87 -15.70
CA LEU A 75 -0.10 4.86 -16.35
C LEU A 75 -1.14 4.30 -15.38
N LEU A 76 -0.73 3.94 -14.16
CA LEU A 76 -1.63 3.43 -13.13
C LEU A 76 -2.74 4.44 -12.83
N ASP A 77 -2.41 5.71 -12.66
CA ASP A 77 -3.38 6.78 -12.38
C ASP A 77 -4.39 6.92 -13.52
N LYS A 78 -3.92 6.93 -14.78
CA LYS A 78 -4.80 6.98 -15.96
C LYS A 78 -5.77 5.80 -16.01
N LEU A 79 -5.29 4.59 -15.69
CA LEU A 79 -6.13 3.38 -15.66
C LEU A 79 -7.16 3.45 -14.52
N LEU A 80 -6.77 3.92 -13.33
CA LEU A 80 -7.68 4.07 -12.20
C LEU A 80 -8.77 5.12 -12.47
N ILE A 81 -8.42 6.21 -13.14
CA ILE A 81 -9.38 7.24 -13.57
C ILE A 81 -10.33 6.68 -14.64
N TYR A 82 -9.79 5.97 -15.64
CA TYR A 82 -10.60 5.37 -16.71
C TYR A 82 -11.64 4.38 -16.18
N HIS A 83 -11.29 3.59 -15.16
CA HIS A 83 -12.20 2.64 -14.52
C HIS A 83 -13.07 3.24 -13.42
N GLY A 84 -13.01 4.56 -13.19
CA GLY A 84 -13.84 5.25 -12.19
C GLY A 84 -13.50 4.91 -10.74
N VAL A 85 -12.32 4.36 -10.48
CA VAL A 85 -11.85 3.98 -9.13
C VAL A 85 -11.36 5.20 -8.36
N VAL A 86 -10.83 6.19 -9.08
CA VAL A 86 -10.36 7.48 -8.53
C VAL A 86 -10.94 8.60 -9.38
N THR A 87 -11.48 9.64 -8.75
CA THR A 87 -11.96 10.83 -9.47
C THR A 87 -10.79 11.75 -9.82
N PRO A 88 -10.72 12.31 -11.03
CA PRO A 88 -9.66 13.25 -11.39
C PRO A 88 -9.71 14.49 -10.50
N PRO A 89 -8.56 15.14 -10.23
CA PRO A 89 -8.52 16.34 -9.42
C PRO A 89 -9.40 17.42 -10.07
N THR A 90 -10.32 17.99 -9.28
CA THR A 90 -11.18 19.08 -9.73
C THR A 90 -10.30 20.30 -10.03
N PRO A 91 -10.39 20.92 -11.22
CA PRO A 91 -9.63 22.13 -11.50
C PRO A 91 -10.03 23.24 -10.50
N PRO A 92 -9.08 24.10 -10.09
CA PRO A 92 -9.37 25.18 -9.15
C PRO A 92 -10.48 26.07 -9.75
N LYS A 93 -11.51 26.33 -8.96
CA LYS A 93 -12.51 27.34 -9.30
C LYS A 93 -11.80 28.70 -9.26
N GLY A 94 -11.73 29.36 -10.41
CA GLY A 94 -11.25 30.74 -10.54
C GLY A 94 -12.13 31.73 -9.80
#